data_AF-A0A8J4ECF5-F1
#
_entry.id   AF-A0A8J4ECF5-F1
#
_cell.length_a   1.000
_cell.length_b   1.000
_cell.length_c   1.000
_cell.angle_alpha   90.00
_cell.angle_beta   90.00
_cell.angle_gamma   90.00
#
_symmetry.space_group_name_H-M   'P 1'
#
loop_
_entity.id
_entity.type
_entity.pdbx_description
1 polymer ?
#
loop_
_entity_poly.entity_id
_entity_poly.type
_entity_poly.pdbx_seq_one_letter_code
_entity_poly.pdbx_strand_id
1 'polypeptide(L)'
;MPGSVDVAVVEGRPVAVTAGYADRLIRIWDLAAGAEIEALPGHVGHPRSVAFAHLAGGPVAVSTDGDGVMLLWDADPAGVAGAPPAGRNRRGAGASTGRPDRA
;
A
#
# COMPACT_ATOMS: atom_id res chain seq x y z
N MET A 1 -16.41 2.74 -8.31
CA MET A 1 -15.88 1.49 -7.74
C MET A 1 -15.59 1.76 -6.27
N PRO A 2 -16.10 0.97 -5.32
CA PRO A 2 -15.68 1.12 -3.91
C PRO A 2 -14.19 0.75 -3.77
N GLY A 3 -13.49 1.40 -2.84
CA GLY A 3 -12.09 1.09 -2.52
C GLY A 3 -11.93 -0.33 -1.97
N SER A 4 -10.72 -0.87 -2.04
CA SER A 4 -10.36 -2.19 -1.49
C SER A 4 -9.82 -2.03 -0.06
N VAL A 5 -10.03 -3.03 0.80
CA VAL A 5 -9.50 -3.10 2.16
C VAL A 5 -9.01 -4.51 2.45
N ASP A 6 -7.96 -4.62 3.25
CA ASP A 6 -7.52 -5.86 3.87
C ASP A 6 -7.07 -5.61 5.32
N VAL A 7 -7.10 -6.65 6.16
CA VAL A 7 -6.83 -6.55 7.60
C VAL A 7 -5.93 -7.70 8.05
N ALA A 8 -4.96 -7.39 8.89
CA ALA A 8 -4.06 -8.37 9.50
C ALA A 8 -3.80 -8.05 10.98
N VAL A 9 -3.30 -9.04 11.71
CA VAL A 9 -2.72 -8.81 13.05
C VAL A 9 -1.20 -8.85 12.90
N VAL A 10 -0.55 -7.74 13.21
CA VAL A 10 0.91 -7.56 13.15
C VAL A 10 1.42 -7.40 14.57
N GLU A 11 2.27 -8.32 15.03
CA GLU A 11 2.84 -8.30 16.39
C GLU A 11 1.76 -8.13 17.49
N GLY A 12 0.60 -8.79 17.30
CA GLY A 12 -0.54 -8.70 18.23
C GLY A 12 -1.38 -7.43 18.10
N ARG A 13 -1.08 -6.52 17.16
CA ARG A 13 -1.84 -5.29 16.90
C ARG A 13 -2.67 -5.42 15.63
N PRO A 14 -3.98 -5.12 15.65
CA PRO A 14 -4.82 -5.16 14.46
C PRO A 14 -4.51 -3.97 13.54
N VAL A 15 -4.20 -4.24 12.27
CA VAL A 15 -3.83 -3.25 11.26
C VAL A 15 -4.71 -3.43 10.03
N ALA A 16 -5.19 -2.33 9.43
CA ALA A 16 -5.86 -2.36 8.14
C ALA A 16 -5.06 -1.62 7.07
N VAL A 17 -5.24 -2.06 5.83
CA VAL A 17 -4.77 -1.33 4.64
C VAL A 17 -5.95 -1.03 3.73
N THR A 18 -6.01 0.18 3.19
CA THR A 18 -7.06 0.58 2.26
C THR A 18 -6.49 1.15 0.98
N ALA A 19 -7.19 0.88 -0.13
CA ALA A 19 -6.89 1.42 -1.44
C ALA A 19 -7.88 2.56 -1.77
N GLY A 20 -7.39 3.78 -1.75
CA GLY A 20 -8.11 4.98 -2.13
C GLY A 20 -8.14 5.13 -3.65
N TYR A 21 -9.27 4.83 -4.28
CA TYR A 21 -9.41 4.91 -5.73
C TYR A 21 -9.21 6.35 -6.23
N ALA A 22 -9.95 7.32 -5.67
CA ALA A 22 -10.01 8.68 -6.19
C ALA A 22 -8.77 9.52 -5.88
N ASP A 23 -8.17 9.35 -4.70
CA ASP A 23 -6.96 10.07 -4.28
C ASP A 23 -5.67 9.31 -4.62
N ARG A 24 -5.79 8.05 -5.06
CA ARG A 24 -4.69 7.16 -5.44
C ARG A 24 -3.73 6.82 -4.31
N LEU A 25 -4.20 6.92 -3.07
CA LEU A 25 -3.40 6.64 -1.89
C LEU A 25 -3.67 5.23 -1.38
N ILE A 26 -2.61 4.53 -0.98
CA ILE A 26 -2.74 3.39 -0.08
C ILE A 26 -2.62 3.91 1.34
N ARG A 27 -3.42 3.42 2.28
CA ARG A 27 -3.34 3.85 3.68
C ARG A 27 -3.11 2.67 4.59
N ILE A 28 -2.39 2.90 5.68
CA ILE A 28 -2.20 1.95 6.77
C ILE A 28 -2.87 2.52 8.02
N TRP A 29 -3.60 1.69 8.76
CA TRP A 29 -4.40 2.07 9.92
C TRP A 29 -4.06 1.23 11.14
N ASP A 30 -3.88 1.87 12.31
CA ASP A 30 -3.89 1.18 13.61
C ASP A 30 -5.35 1.07 14.04
N LEU A 31 -5.91 -0.15 13.99
CA LEU A 31 -7.30 -0.36 14.36
C LEU A 31 -7.52 -0.36 15.87
N ALA A 32 -6.48 -0.60 16.67
CA ALA A 32 -6.59 -0.50 18.13
C ALA A 32 -6.68 0.97 18.57
N ALA A 33 -5.96 1.87 17.89
CA ALA A 33 -6.04 3.31 18.11
C ALA A 33 -7.19 3.97 17.34
N GLY A 34 -7.73 3.30 16.31
CA GLY A 34 -8.75 3.87 15.41
C GLY A 34 -8.21 5.01 14.55
N ALA A 35 -6.93 4.98 14.19
CA ALA A 35 -6.23 6.09 13.54
C ALA A 35 -5.50 5.67 12.27
N GLU A 36 -5.45 6.57 11.29
CA GLU A 36 -4.56 6.44 10.12
C GLU A 36 -3.12 6.61 10.61
N ILE A 37 -2.27 5.63 10.32
CA ILE A 37 -0.84 5.69 10.61
C ILE A 37 -0.13 6.45 9.48
N GLU A 38 -0.44 6.09 8.22
CA GLU A 38 0.24 6.63 7.06
C GLU A 38 -0.63 6.58 5.79
N ALA A 39 -0.47 7.59 4.95
CA ALA A 39 -0.91 7.62 3.57
C ALA A 39 0.29 7.54 2.61
N LEU A 40 0.28 6.51 1.76
CA LEU A 40 1.36 6.11 0.89
C LEU A 40 1.06 6.53 -0.56
N PRO A 41 1.75 7.57 -1.07
CA PRO A 41 1.65 7.97 -2.47
C PRO A 41 2.54 7.10 -3.35
N GLY A 42 2.11 6.84 -4.59
CA GLY A 42 2.99 6.21 -5.58
C GLY A 42 2.27 5.62 -6.78
N HIS A 43 0.99 5.25 -6.63
CA HIS A 43 0.17 4.87 -7.78
C HIS A 43 -0.12 6.08 -8.66
N VAL A 44 0.20 5.95 -9.94
CA VAL A 44 -0.18 6.93 -10.96
C VAL A 44 -1.58 6.60 -11.48
N GLY A 45 -1.89 5.31 -11.63
CA GLY A 45 -3.25 4.83 -11.92
C GLY A 45 -4.14 4.79 -10.68
N HIS A 46 -5.39 4.40 -10.88
CA HIS A 46 -6.32 4.21 -9.77
C HIS A 46 -6.07 2.85 -9.10
N PRO A 47 -5.69 2.81 -7.80
CA PRO A 47 -5.56 1.56 -7.07
C PRO A 47 -6.87 0.78 -7.12
N ARG A 48 -6.79 -0.51 -7.45
CA ARG A 48 -7.97 -1.39 -7.56
C ARG A 48 -8.01 -2.44 -6.46
N SER A 49 -6.86 -2.84 -5.94
CA SER A 49 -6.75 -3.88 -4.93
C SER A 49 -5.56 -3.63 -4.02
N VAL A 50 -5.70 -4.00 -2.76
CA VAL A 50 -4.62 -4.11 -1.78
C VAL A 50 -4.76 -5.43 -1.04
N ALA A 51 -3.63 -6.02 -0.65
CA ALA A 51 -3.56 -7.24 0.17
C ALA A 51 -2.40 -7.15 1.16
N PHE A 52 -2.59 -7.72 2.34
CA PHE A 52 -1.54 -7.95 3.32
C PHE A 52 -0.78 -9.24 3.02
N ALA A 53 0.51 -9.24 3.32
CA ALA A 53 1.33 -10.44 3.36
C ALA A 53 2.36 -10.36 4.48
N HIS A 54 2.80 -11.51 4.98
CA HIS A 54 3.92 -11.62 5.89
C HIS A 54 5.09 -12.25 5.13
N LEU A 55 6.14 -11.46 4.91
CA LEU A 55 7.38 -11.94 4.32
C LEU A 55 8.40 -12.20 5.42
N ALA A 56 9.47 -12.94 5.13
CA ALA A 56 10.53 -13.22 6.12
C ALA A 56 11.21 -11.95 6.70
N GLY A 57 10.99 -10.78 6.09
CA GLY A 57 11.48 -9.49 6.56
C GLY A 57 10.44 -8.60 7.27
N GLY A 58 9.21 -9.08 7.47
CA GLY A 58 8.15 -8.33 8.14
C GLY A 58 6.81 -8.30 7.38
N PRO A 59 5.79 -7.65 7.97
CA PRO A 59 4.50 -7.41 7.33
C PRO A 59 4.66 -6.44 6.15
N VAL A 60 3.98 -6.73 5.05
CA VAL A 60 3.96 -5.87 3.87
C VAL A 60 2.55 -5.76 3.32
N ALA A 61 2.29 -4.66 2.62
CA ALA A 61 1.10 -4.50 1.80
C ALA A 61 1.49 -4.52 0.31
N VAL A 62 0.70 -5.21 -0.50
CA VAL A 62 0.82 -5.22 -1.96
C VAL A 62 -0.40 -4.53 -2.54
N SER A 63 -0.19 -3.58 -3.45
CA SER A 63 -1.29 -2.92 -4.15
C SER A 63 -1.10 -2.95 -5.66
N THR A 64 -2.21 -2.98 -6.38
CA THR A 64 -2.23 -2.93 -7.86
C THR A 64 -3.15 -1.81 -8.35
N ASP A 65 -2.79 -1.17 -9.46
CA ASP A 65 -3.67 -0.20 -10.14
C ASP A 65 -4.19 -0.72 -11.50
N GLY A 66 -5.08 0.08 -12.10
CA GLY A 66 -5.67 -0.22 -13.40
C GLY A 66 -4.68 -0.26 -14.57
N ASP A 67 -3.48 0.30 -14.40
CA ASP A 67 -2.45 0.37 -15.44
C ASP A 67 -1.45 -0.80 -15.34
N GLY A 68 -1.72 -1.76 -14.45
CA GLY A 68 -0.88 -2.94 -14.25
C GLY A 68 0.35 -2.69 -13.37
N VAL A 69 0.44 -1.53 -12.71
CA VAL A 69 1.51 -1.27 -11.76
C VAL A 69 1.19 -1.95 -10.44
N MET A 70 2.17 -2.69 -9.92
CA MET A 70 2.14 -3.26 -8.58
C MET A 70 3.19 -2.57 -7.70
N LEU A 71 2.78 -2.18 -6.49
CA LEU A 71 3.67 -1.58 -5.49
C LEU A 71 3.66 -2.42 -4.22
N LEU A 72 4.83 -2.47 -3.57
CA LEU A 72 5.05 -3.14 -2.30
C LEU A 72 5.39 -2.08 -1.25
N TRP A 73 4.71 -2.16 -0.12
CA TRP A 73 4.81 -1.23 1.01
C TRP A 73 5.21 -1.98 2.27
N ASP A 74 6.07 -1.37 3.06
CA ASP A 74 6.27 -1.79 4.44
C ASP A 74 4.97 -1.49 5.21
N ALA A 75 4.47 -2.48 5.94
CA ALA A 75 3.24 -2.34 6.71
C ALA A 75 3.48 -2.57 8.20
N ASP A 76 4.71 -2.34 8.68
CA ASP A 76 5.04 -2.36 10.10
C ASP A 76 4.57 -1.07 10.80
N PRO A 77 3.51 -1.13 11.63
CA PRO A 77 3.02 0.04 12.35
C PRO A 77 4.05 0.59 13.37
N ALA A 78 5.00 -0.23 13.84
CA ALA A 78 6.05 0.21 14.76
C ALA A 78 7.19 0.95 14.05
N GLY A 79 7.55 0.51 12.84
CA GLY A 79 8.57 1.17 12.02
C GLY A 79 8.15 2.54 11.49
N VAL A 80 6.86 2.71 11.20
CA VAL A 80 6.30 3.96 10.67
C VAL A 80 6.18 5.06 11.74
N ALA A 81 6.05 4.70 13.01
CA ALA A 81 5.90 5.66 14.12
C ALA A 81 7.21 6.37 14.54
N GLY A 82 8.37 6.00 13.98
CA GLY A 82 9.70 6.43 14.49
C GLY A 82 10.55 7.33 13.58
N ALA A 83 10.18 7.55 12.31
CA ALA A 83 10.97 8.36 11.37
C ALA A 83 10.03 9.05 10.36
N PRO A 84 10.39 10.24 9.82
CA PRO A 84 9.61 10.83 8.73
C PRO A 84 9.55 9.82 7.57
N PRO A 85 8.35 9.48 7.07
CA PRO A 85 8.19 8.42 6.08
C PRO A 85 8.86 8.81 4.76
N ALA A 86 10.03 8.23 4.51
CA ALA A 86 10.62 8.21 3.18
C ALA A 86 10.02 6.99 2.47
N GLY A 87 9.07 7.23 1.56
CA GLY A 87 8.40 6.18 0.79
C GLY A 87 9.40 5.18 0.21
N ARG A 88 9.52 4.02 0.87
CA ARG A 88 10.43 2.95 0.45
C ARG A 88 9.65 2.01 -0.46
N ASN A 89 9.54 2.41 -1.73
CA ASN A 89 9.04 1.53 -2.78
C ASN A 89 10.11 0.50 -3.17
N ARG A 90 9.99 -0.75 -2.77
CA ARG A 90 10.78 -1.81 -3.42
C ARG A 90 10.12 -2.12 -4.75
N ARG A 91 10.56 -1.45 -5.82
CA ARG A 91 10.17 -1.79 -7.19
C ARG A 91 10.73 -3.18 -7.52
N GLY A 92 9.85 -4.18 -7.58
CA GLY A 92 10.17 -5.42 -8.29
C GLY A 92 10.32 -5.09 -9.77
N ALA A 93 11.48 -5.35 -10.35
CA ALA A 93 11.70 -5.18 -11.78
C ALA A 93 10.86 -6.20 -12.56
N GLY A 94 9.65 -5.81 -12.94
CA GLY A 94 8.86 -6.45 -13.97
C GLY A 94 8.86 -5.54 -15.20
N ALA A 95 9.78 -5.78 -16.13
CA ALA A 95 9.80 -5.09 -17.41
C ALA A 95 8.55 -5.46 -18.23
N SER A 96 7.78 -4.46 -18.66
CA SER A 96 7.33 -4.38 -20.05
C SER A 96 6.95 -2.94 -20.40
N THR A 97 7.80 -2.37 -21.23
CA THR A 97 7.65 -1.21 -22.12
C THR A 97 6.21 -0.85 -22.54
N GLY A 98 5.82 0.38 -22.22
CA GLY A 98 5.35 1.40 -23.17
C GLY A 98 3.99 1.21 -23.87
N ARG A 99 3.15 2.23 -23.75
CA ARG A 99 2.61 2.93 -24.92
C ARG A 99 2.23 4.39 -24.58
N PRO A 100 2.70 5.40 -25.32
CA PRO A 100 2.22 6.76 -25.17
C PRO A 100 0.97 7.02 -26.02
N ASP A 101 0.27 8.06 -25.55
CA ASP A 101 -0.64 8.98 -26.22
C ASP A 101 -2.06 8.60 -26.67
N ARG A 102 -2.98 9.38 -26.07
CA ARG A 102 -4.11 10.16 -26.62
C ARG A 102 -4.94 9.58 -27.76
N ALA A 103 -6.26 9.65 -27.53
CA ALA A 103 -7.19 10.34 -28.41
C ALA A 103 -8.15 11.17 -27.54
#